data_AF-A0A1M7GNF9-F1
#
_entry.id   AF-A0A1M7GNF9-F1
#
_cell.length_a   1.000
_cell.length_b   1.000
_cell.length_c   1.000
_cell.angle_alpha   90.00
_cell.angle_beta   90.00
_cell.angle_gamma   90.00
#
_symmetry.space_group_name_H-M   'P 1'
#
loop_
_entity.id
_entity.type
_entity.pdbx_description
1 polymer ?
#
loop_
_entity_poly.entity_id
_entity_poly.type
_entity_poly.pdbx_seq_one_letter_code
_entity_poly.pdbx_strand_id
1 'polypeptide(L)'
;MKIRRIFSVLAAAAVICGTASCNEKVKTSKNADDTVNKSAAPSDLSGVDFEDTVTAGSGDAYLAIADKDFTMQYLGGSDENNQLTFDAGVVHIDGNGDYKVSVNADTKGFRYRATGDPDKEYKPKGLEYAAVIINDGEAAVPDAVITIKKVKVDGKDIELKKKSFTYTDAGKLRSNIFNEWIADDGLPEDSRTDKGALFNNFDNSSPSDINDGSYSAQLVDTGVFNEWTKVEVEFSISGLDK
;
A
#
# COMPACT_ATOMS: atom_id res chain seq x y z
N MET A 1 12.50 -23.89 -13.51
CA MET A 1 11.21 -24.12 -14.21
C MET A 1 10.21 -23.12 -13.64
N LYS A 2 10.01 -21.98 -14.31
CA LYS A 2 9.10 -20.91 -13.84
C LYS A 2 7.67 -21.29 -14.22
N ILE A 3 6.86 -21.65 -13.24
CA ILE A 3 5.42 -21.86 -13.42
C ILE A 3 4.78 -20.46 -13.42
N ARG A 4 4.50 -19.93 -14.61
CA ARG A 4 3.68 -18.73 -14.78
C ARG A 4 2.25 -19.08 -14.34
N ARG A 5 1.79 -18.48 -13.25
CA ARG A 5 0.38 -18.58 -12.83
C ARG A 5 -0.43 -17.64 -13.72
N ILE A 6 -1.06 -18.20 -14.74
CA ILE A 6 -2.01 -17.50 -15.61
C ILE A 6 -3.24 -17.19 -14.76
N PHE A 7 -3.52 -15.92 -14.52
CA PHE A 7 -4.77 -15.51 -13.88
C PHE A 7 -5.93 -15.69 -14.86
N SER A 8 -6.92 -16.49 -14.46
CA SER A 8 -8.20 -16.62 -15.16
C SER A 8 -9.08 -15.43 -14.80
N VAL A 9 -9.22 -14.48 -15.73
CA VAL A 9 -10.23 -13.41 -15.62
C VAL A 9 -11.59 -14.03 -15.97
N LEU A 10 -12.41 -14.31 -14.95
CA LEU A 10 -13.81 -14.69 -15.16
C LEU A 10 -14.61 -13.46 -15.59
N ALA A 11 -14.83 -13.32 -16.90
CA ALA A 11 -15.83 -12.42 -17.43
C ALA A 11 -17.23 -12.99 -17.13
N ALA A 12 -17.92 -12.45 -16.13
CA ALA A 12 -19.31 -12.79 -15.85
C ALA A 12 -20.22 -12.14 -16.91
N ALA A 13 -20.62 -12.89 -17.94
CA ALA A 13 -21.66 -12.48 -18.87
C ALA A 13 -23.04 -12.83 -18.30
N ALA A 14 -23.78 -11.82 -17.81
CA ALA A 14 -25.17 -11.99 -17.39
C ALA A 14 -26.09 -12.11 -18.62
N VAL A 15 -26.54 -13.33 -18.93
CA VAL A 15 -27.62 -13.57 -19.89
C VAL A 15 -28.95 -13.47 -19.15
N ILE A 16 -29.64 -12.34 -19.30
CA ILE A 16 -31.02 -12.19 -18.83
C ILE A 16 -31.95 -12.62 -19.98
N CYS A 17 -32.37 -13.89 -19.97
CA CYS A 17 -33.54 -14.33 -20.73
C CYS A 17 -34.80 -13.96 -19.95
N GLY A 18 -35.59 -13.05 -20.51
CA GLY A 18 -36.88 -12.67 -19.96
C GLY A 18 -37.97 -13.70 -20.23
N THR A 19 -38.90 -13.83 -19.27
CA THR A 19 -40.30 -14.19 -19.55
C THR A 19 -41.21 -13.26 -18.75
N ALA A 20 -42.14 -12.66 -19.49
CA ALA A 20 -43.09 -11.63 -19.07
C ALA A 20 -44.21 -12.14 -18.16
N SER A 21 -44.79 -11.26 -17.33
CA SER A 21 -46.24 -11.23 -17.10
C SER A 21 -46.74 -9.93 -16.43
N CYS A 22 -47.76 -9.33 -17.05
CA CYS A 22 -48.81 -8.44 -16.48
C CYS A 22 -48.55 -6.93 -16.19
N ASN A 23 -48.65 -6.12 -17.26
CA ASN A 23 -49.69 -5.13 -17.60
C ASN A 23 -50.38 -4.25 -16.50
N GLU A 24 -50.18 -2.91 -16.54
CA GLU A 24 -51.27 -1.89 -16.63
C GLU A 24 -50.73 -0.49 -17.03
N LYS A 25 -51.66 0.42 -17.37
CA LYS A 25 -51.64 1.39 -18.49
C LYS A 25 -51.05 2.81 -18.23
N VAL A 26 -50.32 3.28 -19.25
CA VAL A 26 -50.39 4.58 -19.98
C VAL A 26 -50.21 5.91 -19.22
N LYS A 27 -49.17 6.67 -19.59
CA LYS A 27 -49.29 8.03 -20.18
C LYS A 27 -48.00 8.47 -20.90
N THR A 28 -48.19 9.01 -22.09
CA THR A 28 -47.19 9.43 -23.07
C THR A 28 -46.59 10.80 -22.73
N SER A 29 -45.26 10.92 -22.75
CA SER A 29 -44.56 12.14 -23.15
C SER A 29 -43.17 11.78 -23.67
N LYS A 30 -42.89 12.15 -24.93
CA LYS A 30 -41.61 12.01 -25.62
C LYS A 30 -40.68 13.18 -25.27
N ASN A 31 -39.40 12.85 -25.05
CA ASN A 31 -38.15 13.54 -25.39
C ASN A 31 -37.13 13.20 -24.29
N ALA A 32 -36.30 12.17 -24.48
CA ALA A 32 -35.02 12.23 -25.20
C ALA A 32 -33.98 13.08 -24.46
N ASP A 33 -33.28 12.44 -23.52
CA ASP A 33 -31.81 12.49 -23.45
C ASP A 33 -31.31 11.25 -22.68
N ASP A 34 -31.35 10.11 -23.36
CA ASP A 34 -30.67 8.90 -22.89
C ASP A 34 -29.20 9.05 -23.29
N THR A 35 -28.43 9.77 -22.47
CA THR A 35 -26.98 9.59 -22.42
C THR A 35 -26.72 8.23 -21.75
N VAL A 36 -27.02 7.16 -22.49
CA VAL A 36 -26.53 5.82 -22.19
C VAL A 36 -25.03 5.93 -22.24
N ASN A 37 -24.43 5.93 -21.04
CA ASN A 37 -23.01 5.80 -20.84
C ASN A 37 -22.60 4.53 -21.58
N LYS A 38 -22.01 4.72 -22.76
CA LYS A 38 -21.59 3.64 -23.65
C LYS A 38 -20.48 2.91 -22.91
N SER A 39 -20.85 1.85 -22.18
CA SER A 39 -19.91 0.89 -21.65
C SER A 39 -18.96 0.55 -22.79
N ALA A 40 -17.68 0.91 -22.61
CA ALA A 40 -16.66 0.62 -23.60
C ALA A 40 -16.74 -0.88 -23.89
N ALA A 41 -16.69 -1.25 -25.17
CA ALA A 41 -16.56 -2.65 -25.54
C ALA A 41 -15.37 -3.24 -24.76
N PRO A 42 -15.49 -4.46 -24.21
CA PRO A 42 -14.38 -5.06 -23.48
C PRO A 42 -13.15 -5.06 -24.38
N SER A 43 -12.08 -4.43 -23.90
CA SER A 43 -10.80 -4.38 -24.57
C SER A 43 -10.38 -5.81 -24.92
N ASP A 44 -9.94 -6.04 -26.16
CA ASP A 44 -9.30 -7.32 -26.50
C ASP A 44 -7.98 -7.39 -25.74
N LEU A 45 -7.96 -8.14 -24.64
CA LEU A 45 -6.79 -8.35 -23.80
C LEU A 45 -5.87 -9.46 -24.36
N SER A 46 -6.20 -10.04 -25.51
CA SER A 46 -5.35 -11.06 -26.12
C SER A 46 -3.98 -10.47 -26.46
N GLY A 47 -2.93 -10.97 -25.81
CA GLY A 47 -1.55 -10.50 -25.99
C GLY A 47 -1.08 -9.43 -25.01
N VAL A 48 -1.91 -9.00 -24.05
CA VAL A 48 -1.45 -8.14 -22.95
C VAL A 48 -0.67 -8.98 -21.94
N ASP A 49 0.63 -8.73 -21.84
CA ASP A 49 1.47 -9.28 -20.77
C ASP A 49 1.39 -8.34 -19.57
N PHE A 50 0.75 -8.83 -18.50
CA PHE A 50 0.67 -8.12 -17.22
C PHE A 50 1.87 -8.49 -16.36
N GLU A 51 2.32 -7.53 -15.56
CA GLU A 51 3.37 -7.72 -14.57
C GLU A 51 2.94 -8.77 -13.52
N ASP A 52 3.92 -9.40 -12.86
CA ASP A 52 3.62 -10.37 -11.79
C ASP A 52 3.07 -9.62 -10.55
N THR A 53 2.07 -10.22 -9.89
CA THR A 53 1.60 -9.73 -8.59
C THR A 53 2.48 -10.26 -7.47
N VAL A 54 2.73 -9.45 -6.44
CA VAL A 54 3.64 -9.79 -5.35
C VAL A 54 2.89 -9.81 -4.01
N THR A 55 3.04 -10.92 -3.27
CA THR A 55 2.54 -11.07 -1.90
C THR A 55 3.74 -11.18 -0.96
N ALA A 56 3.73 -10.43 0.14
CA ALA A 56 4.75 -10.52 1.17
C ALA A 56 4.54 -11.78 2.02
N GLY A 57 5.59 -12.59 2.16
CA GLY A 57 5.63 -13.75 3.04
C GLY A 57 6.09 -13.39 4.46
N SER A 58 6.12 -14.38 5.35
CA SER A 58 6.70 -14.21 6.70
C SER A 58 8.17 -13.80 6.61
N GLY A 59 8.57 -12.75 7.35
CA GLY A 59 9.91 -12.18 7.32
C GLY A 59 10.18 -11.21 6.16
N ASP A 60 9.23 -11.04 5.24
CA ASP A 60 9.37 -10.09 4.15
C ASP A 60 9.00 -8.67 4.58
N ALA A 61 9.87 -7.73 4.25
CA ALA A 61 9.61 -6.30 4.31
C ALA A 61 8.93 -5.81 3.01
N TYR A 62 7.91 -4.98 3.17
CA TYR A 62 7.18 -4.36 2.06
C TYR A 62 6.74 -2.93 2.40
N LEU A 63 6.50 -2.13 1.37
CA LEU A 63 5.87 -0.82 1.52
C LEU A 63 4.36 -0.99 1.53
N ALA A 64 3.74 -0.89 2.70
CA ALA A 64 2.31 -0.74 2.80
C ALA A 64 1.95 0.73 2.49
N ILE A 65 1.06 0.98 1.54
CA ILE A 65 0.67 2.35 1.15
C ILE A 65 -0.75 2.39 0.62
N ALA A 66 -1.48 3.44 0.95
CA ALA A 66 -2.82 3.73 0.46
C ALA A 66 -2.94 5.20 0.06
N ASP A 67 -3.60 5.43 -1.07
CA ASP A 67 -4.03 6.77 -1.48
C ASP A 67 -5.09 7.34 -0.55
N LYS A 68 -5.44 8.62 -0.73
CA LYS A 68 -6.31 9.38 0.18
C LYS A 68 -7.64 8.67 0.47
N ASP A 69 -8.19 7.98 -0.51
CA ASP A 69 -9.51 7.37 -0.45
C ASP A 69 -9.45 5.84 -0.20
N PHE A 70 -8.27 5.27 0.10
CA PHE A 70 -8.05 3.82 0.21
C PHE A 70 -8.58 3.03 -0.99
N THR A 71 -8.58 3.64 -2.18
CA THR A 71 -9.06 3.02 -3.41
C THR A 71 -7.91 2.36 -4.16
N MET A 72 -6.72 2.95 -4.07
CA MET A 72 -5.48 2.40 -4.62
C MET A 72 -4.50 2.13 -3.50
N GLN A 73 -4.26 0.84 -3.24
CA GLN A 73 -3.41 0.44 -2.14
C GLN A 73 -2.59 -0.82 -2.41
N TYR A 74 -1.54 -1.00 -1.61
CA TYR A 74 -0.86 -2.27 -1.40
C TYR A 74 -0.64 -2.43 0.10
N LEU A 75 -1.18 -3.50 0.68
CA LEU A 75 -1.08 -3.85 2.10
C LEU A 75 -0.32 -5.18 2.30
N GLY A 76 0.41 -5.63 1.27
CA GLY A 76 1.22 -6.86 1.28
C GLY A 76 0.57 -8.06 0.60
N GLY A 77 -0.66 -7.94 0.10
CA GLY A 77 -1.39 -9.00 -0.58
C GLY A 77 -1.46 -8.83 -2.10
N SER A 78 -2.02 -9.81 -2.82
CA SER A 78 -2.25 -9.74 -4.27
C SER A 78 -3.74 -9.81 -4.67
N ASP A 79 -4.64 -9.79 -3.69
CA ASP A 79 -6.08 -9.80 -3.92
C ASP A 79 -6.58 -8.47 -4.53
N GLU A 80 -7.89 -8.37 -4.72
CA GLU A 80 -8.56 -7.19 -5.28
C GLU A 80 -8.43 -5.92 -4.43
N ASN A 81 -8.15 -6.06 -3.14
CA ASN A 81 -7.89 -4.93 -2.22
C ASN A 81 -6.43 -4.46 -2.30
N ASN A 82 -5.63 -4.98 -3.23
CA ASN A 82 -4.21 -4.66 -3.37
C ASN A 82 -3.91 -4.28 -4.82
N GLN A 83 -4.47 -3.17 -5.31
CA GLN A 83 -4.35 -2.73 -6.70
C GLN A 83 -2.90 -2.50 -7.12
N LEU A 84 -2.05 -2.08 -6.18
CA LEU A 84 -0.62 -1.78 -6.40
C LEU A 84 0.31 -2.99 -6.22
N THR A 85 -0.22 -4.22 -6.20
CA THR A 85 0.57 -5.48 -6.04
C THR A 85 1.49 -5.80 -7.22
N PHE A 86 1.19 -5.25 -8.40
CA PHE A 86 1.94 -5.50 -9.64
C PHE A 86 3.32 -4.85 -9.56
N ASP A 87 4.39 -5.62 -9.77
CA ASP A 87 5.78 -5.14 -9.68
C ASP A 87 6.11 -4.47 -8.32
N ALA A 88 5.44 -4.88 -7.24
CA ALA A 88 5.78 -4.38 -5.91
C ALA A 88 7.16 -4.90 -5.47
N GLY A 89 7.99 -4.00 -4.94
CA GLY A 89 9.31 -4.30 -4.41
C GLY A 89 9.20 -4.79 -2.98
N VAL A 90 9.38 -6.09 -2.78
CA VAL A 90 9.40 -6.79 -1.49
C VAL A 90 10.78 -7.42 -1.29
N VAL A 91 11.25 -7.47 -0.04
CA VAL A 91 12.57 -8.03 0.28
C VAL A 91 12.51 -8.85 1.57
N HIS A 92 13.11 -10.04 1.55
CA HIS A 92 13.25 -10.86 2.74
C HIS A 92 14.32 -10.28 3.69
N ILE A 93 14.06 -10.28 4.99
CA ILE A 93 15.00 -9.77 5.99
C ILE A 93 15.80 -10.93 6.59
N ASP A 94 17.06 -11.06 6.16
CA ASP A 94 17.98 -12.09 6.63
C ASP A 94 18.98 -11.59 7.69
N GLY A 95 19.00 -10.29 7.98
CA GLY A 95 19.94 -9.70 8.93
C GLY A 95 19.97 -8.18 8.95
N ASN A 96 20.87 -7.63 9.76
CA ASN A 96 21.09 -6.18 9.82
C ASN A 96 21.65 -5.66 8.49
N GLY A 97 21.27 -4.45 8.10
CA GLY A 97 21.74 -3.85 6.84
C GLY A 97 20.74 -2.91 6.19
N ASP A 98 21.04 -2.54 4.95
CA ASP A 98 20.25 -1.59 4.17
C ASP A 98 19.41 -2.31 3.12
N TYR A 99 18.15 -1.91 3.00
CA TYR A 99 17.12 -2.54 2.20
C TYR A 99 16.29 -1.50 1.45
N LYS A 100 15.55 -1.96 0.43
CA LYS A 100 14.65 -1.12 -0.36
C LYS A 100 13.33 -1.85 -0.64
N VAL A 101 12.21 -1.13 -0.54
CA VAL A 101 10.87 -1.57 -0.94
C VAL A 101 10.22 -0.53 -1.85
N SER A 102 9.21 -0.92 -2.64
CA SER A 102 8.54 0.01 -3.56
C SER A 102 7.15 -0.43 -4.00
N VAL A 103 6.37 0.52 -4.51
CA VAL A 103 5.15 0.26 -5.32
C VAL A 103 5.22 0.99 -6.65
N ASN A 104 4.50 0.49 -7.66
CA ASN A 104 4.52 1.02 -9.02
C ASN A 104 3.11 1.06 -9.65
N ALA A 105 2.56 2.26 -9.76
CA ALA A 105 1.27 2.55 -10.41
C ALA A 105 1.40 2.71 -11.94
N ASP A 106 2.58 2.48 -12.52
CA ASP A 106 2.78 2.55 -13.97
C ASP A 106 2.59 1.20 -14.68
N THR A 107 2.30 0.14 -13.92
CA THR A 107 2.13 -1.22 -14.45
C THR A 107 0.83 -1.34 -15.24
N LYS A 108 0.84 -2.18 -16.28
CA LYS A 108 -0.39 -2.50 -17.02
C LYS A 108 -1.43 -3.13 -16.11
N GLY A 109 -0.99 -3.96 -15.17
CA GLY A 109 -1.86 -4.62 -14.20
C GLY A 109 -2.59 -3.61 -13.32
N PHE A 110 -1.88 -2.63 -12.78
CA PHE A 110 -2.48 -1.55 -12.00
C PHE A 110 -3.45 -0.72 -12.85
N ARG A 111 -3.03 -0.24 -14.02
CA ARG A 111 -3.84 0.60 -14.91
C ARG A 111 -5.14 -0.09 -15.31
N TYR A 112 -5.07 -1.39 -15.60
CA TYR A 112 -6.24 -2.20 -15.90
C TYR A 112 -7.17 -2.33 -14.70
N ARG A 113 -6.66 -2.58 -13.48
CA ARG A 113 -7.50 -2.60 -12.26
C ARG A 113 -8.14 -1.24 -11.97
N ALA A 114 -7.42 -0.16 -12.20
CA ALA A 114 -7.90 1.20 -11.91
C ALA A 114 -8.89 1.72 -12.95
N THR A 115 -8.79 1.30 -14.21
CA THR A 115 -9.51 1.95 -15.32
C THR A 115 -10.27 1.02 -16.26
N GLY A 116 -10.02 -0.28 -16.22
CA GLY A 116 -10.50 -1.26 -17.21
C GLY A 116 -9.70 -1.30 -18.51
N ASP A 117 -8.61 -0.53 -18.63
CA ASP A 117 -7.77 -0.43 -19.82
C ASP A 117 -6.28 -0.43 -19.42
N PRO A 118 -5.46 -1.38 -19.88
CA PRO A 118 -4.03 -1.47 -19.50
C PRO A 118 -3.18 -0.30 -20.03
N ASP A 119 -3.65 0.43 -21.05
CA ASP A 119 -2.91 1.54 -21.66
C ASP A 119 -3.39 2.90 -21.17
N LYS A 120 -4.53 2.96 -20.46
CA LYS A 120 -5.06 4.20 -19.90
C LYS A 120 -4.35 4.52 -18.58
N GLU A 121 -3.66 5.65 -18.56
CA GLU A 121 -2.98 6.14 -17.36
C GLU A 121 -3.96 6.40 -16.21
N TYR A 122 -3.50 6.07 -15.01
CA TYR A 122 -4.13 6.44 -13.76
C TYR A 122 -3.02 6.72 -12.74
N LYS A 123 -3.23 7.72 -11.89
CA LYS A 123 -2.34 8.03 -10.77
C LYS A 123 -3.13 8.01 -9.46
N PRO A 124 -2.70 7.23 -8.47
CA PRO A 124 -3.16 7.38 -7.09
C PRO A 124 -3.08 8.84 -6.64
N LYS A 125 -4.04 9.26 -5.80
CA LYS A 125 -4.20 10.65 -5.38
C LYS A 125 -4.09 10.81 -3.88
N GLY A 126 -3.22 11.72 -3.45
CA GLY A 126 -2.92 11.92 -2.04
C GLY A 126 -2.25 10.71 -1.39
N LEU A 127 -2.16 10.79 -0.06
CA LEU A 127 -1.61 9.76 0.80
C LEU A 127 -2.41 9.76 2.10
N GLU A 128 -3.02 8.62 2.43
CA GLU A 128 -3.71 8.41 3.70
C GLU A 128 -2.86 7.59 4.68
N TYR A 129 -2.07 6.67 4.13
CA TYR A 129 -1.26 5.75 4.92
C TYR A 129 -0.02 5.30 4.15
N ALA A 130 1.13 5.28 4.83
CA ALA A 130 2.33 4.59 4.35
C ALA A 130 3.20 4.08 5.50
N ALA A 131 3.71 2.86 5.38
CA ALA A 131 4.64 2.26 6.32
C ALA A 131 5.53 1.22 5.66
N VAL A 132 6.75 1.05 6.18
CA VAL A 132 7.50 -0.19 5.95
C VAL A 132 7.05 -1.19 7.00
N ILE A 133 6.62 -2.37 6.56
CA ILE A 133 6.14 -3.45 7.42
C ILE A 133 6.96 -4.70 7.14
N ILE A 134 7.40 -5.39 8.19
CA ILE A 134 7.88 -6.78 8.10
C ILE A 134 6.73 -7.70 8.51
N ASN A 135 6.23 -8.49 7.55
CA ASN A 135 5.13 -9.40 7.80
C ASN A 135 5.55 -10.53 8.75
N ASP A 136 4.71 -10.86 9.72
CA ASP A 136 5.04 -11.77 10.85
C ASP A 136 6.37 -11.44 11.54
N GLY A 137 6.80 -10.18 11.51
CA GLY A 137 8.15 -9.79 11.92
C GLY A 137 8.48 -10.08 13.38
N GLU A 138 7.49 -10.08 14.29
CA GLU A 138 7.71 -10.43 15.70
C GLU A 138 8.19 -11.89 15.87
N ALA A 139 7.73 -12.79 15.00
CA ALA A 139 8.13 -14.19 15.01
C ALA A 139 9.34 -14.46 14.12
N ALA A 140 9.40 -13.85 12.94
CA ALA A 140 10.42 -14.14 11.92
C ALA A 140 11.76 -13.46 12.21
N VAL A 141 11.72 -12.21 12.68
CA VAL A 141 12.91 -11.36 12.93
C VAL A 141 12.70 -10.56 14.22
N PRO A 142 12.60 -11.25 15.38
CA PRO A 142 12.38 -10.60 16.66
C PRO A 142 13.46 -9.53 16.89
N ASP A 143 13.11 -8.46 17.60
CA ASP A 143 13.99 -7.34 17.92
C ASP A 143 14.49 -6.49 16.74
N ALA A 144 14.11 -6.80 15.49
CA ALA A 144 14.41 -5.94 14.35
C ALA A 144 13.87 -4.52 14.59
N VAL A 145 14.73 -3.55 14.32
CA VAL A 145 14.39 -2.12 14.27
C VAL A 145 14.54 -1.64 12.84
N ILE A 146 13.42 -1.20 12.28
CA ILE A 146 13.30 -0.53 10.99
C ILE A 146 13.59 0.97 11.19
N THR A 147 14.55 1.49 10.42
CA THR A 147 14.83 2.93 10.33
C THR A 147 14.65 3.42 8.91
N ILE A 148 13.70 4.32 8.68
CA ILE A 148 13.46 4.92 7.37
C ILE A 148 14.58 5.92 7.06
N LYS A 149 15.32 5.69 5.97
CA LYS A 149 16.44 6.56 5.56
C LYS A 149 16.02 7.55 4.49
N LYS A 150 15.24 7.10 3.52
CA LYS A 150 14.87 7.90 2.34
C LYS A 150 13.54 7.44 1.77
N VAL A 151 12.72 8.41 1.41
CA VAL A 151 11.49 8.20 0.63
C VAL A 151 11.66 8.94 -0.69
N LYS A 152 11.35 8.26 -1.80
CA LYS A 152 11.31 8.86 -3.14
C LYS A 152 9.92 8.73 -3.72
N VAL A 153 9.43 9.83 -4.29
CA VAL A 153 8.18 9.87 -5.06
C VAL A 153 8.53 10.33 -6.46
N ASP A 154 8.21 9.50 -7.45
CA ASP A 154 8.51 9.75 -8.87
C ASP A 154 9.97 10.14 -9.12
N GLY A 155 10.89 9.45 -8.44
CA GLY A 155 12.33 9.65 -8.53
C GLY A 155 12.88 10.88 -7.77
N LYS A 156 12.03 11.64 -7.06
CA LYS A 156 12.44 12.79 -6.25
C LYS A 156 12.53 12.41 -4.78
N ASP A 157 13.67 12.72 -4.16
CA ASP A 157 13.87 12.58 -2.72
C ASP A 157 12.90 13.50 -1.96
N ILE A 158 12.20 12.94 -0.96
CA ILE A 158 11.32 13.66 -0.05
C ILE A 158 12.03 13.90 1.28
N GLU A 159 11.86 15.10 1.83
CA GLU A 159 12.40 15.45 3.15
C GLU A 159 11.64 14.73 4.26
N LEU A 160 12.39 14.06 5.15
CA LEU A 160 11.85 13.50 6.39
C LEU A 160 11.90 14.57 7.49
N LYS A 161 10.73 15.00 7.96
CA LYS A 161 10.55 16.06 8.97
C LYS A 161 10.87 15.61 10.39
N LYS A 162 10.77 14.30 10.63
CA LYS A 162 10.93 13.63 11.94
C LYS A 162 11.71 12.33 11.75
N LYS A 163 12.11 11.72 12.87
CA LYS A 163 12.74 10.39 12.89
C LYS A 163 11.68 9.29 12.93
N SER A 164 11.95 8.19 12.24
CA SER A 164 11.14 6.97 12.30
C SER A 164 11.35 6.21 13.61
N PHE A 165 10.38 5.39 13.98
CA PHE A 165 10.50 4.39 15.05
C PHE A 165 9.88 3.06 14.59
N THR A 166 10.18 1.98 15.28
CA THR A 166 9.55 0.66 15.08
C THR A 166 8.62 0.34 16.22
N TYR A 167 7.48 -0.27 15.93
CA TYR A 167 6.57 -0.84 16.92
C TYR A 167 5.92 -2.10 16.36
N THR A 168 5.28 -2.88 17.23
CA THR A 168 4.59 -4.12 16.88
C THR A 168 3.09 -3.87 16.76
N ASP A 169 2.49 -4.34 15.67
CA ASP A 169 1.04 -4.31 15.46
C ASP A 169 0.57 -5.63 14.84
N ALA A 170 -0.27 -6.37 15.57
CA ALA A 170 -0.79 -7.67 15.17
C ALA A 170 0.30 -8.64 14.65
N GLY A 171 1.40 -8.77 15.40
CA GLY A 171 2.55 -9.64 15.08
C GLY A 171 3.50 -9.11 14.00
N LYS A 172 3.19 -7.96 13.38
CA LYS A 172 4.02 -7.33 12.36
C LYS A 172 4.91 -6.26 12.99
N LEU A 173 6.14 -6.14 12.50
CA LEU A 173 6.99 -5.00 12.84
C LEU A 173 6.73 -3.88 11.84
N ARG A 174 6.51 -2.67 12.32
CA ARG A 174 6.10 -1.54 11.49
C ARG A 174 6.89 -0.28 11.80
N SER A 175 7.23 0.45 10.75
CA SER A 175 7.68 1.84 10.85
C SER A 175 6.88 2.71 9.88
N ASN A 176 6.08 3.63 10.44
CA ASN A 176 5.24 4.51 9.65
C ASN A 176 6.07 5.59 8.96
N ILE A 177 5.71 5.88 7.73
CA ILE A 177 6.12 7.06 6.96
C ILE A 177 5.04 8.13 7.12
N PHE A 178 3.77 7.73 7.04
CA PHE A 178 2.62 8.58 7.35
C PHE A 178 1.47 7.72 7.90
N ASN A 179 0.91 8.15 9.03
CA ASN A 179 -0.29 7.58 9.64
C ASN A 179 -0.97 8.67 10.48
N GLU A 180 -2.10 9.18 10.00
CA GLU A 180 -2.81 10.28 10.68
C GLU A 180 -3.40 9.87 12.04
N TRP A 181 -3.63 8.57 12.27
CA TRP A 181 -4.22 8.06 13.52
C TRP A 181 -3.21 7.92 14.66
N ILE A 182 -1.92 8.18 14.41
CA ILE A 182 -0.87 8.20 15.43
C ILE A 182 -0.27 9.60 15.48
N ALA A 183 -0.63 10.33 16.53
CA ALA A 183 -0.09 11.64 16.83
C ALA A 183 1.27 11.53 17.55
N ASP A 184 2.06 12.61 17.51
CA ASP A 184 3.39 12.67 18.12
C ASP A 184 3.39 12.45 19.64
N ASP A 185 2.29 12.82 20.32
CA ASP A 185 2.07 12.62 21.76
C ASP A 185 1.36 11.30 22.09
N GLY A 186 1.04 10.50 21.07
CA GLY A 186 0.29 9.24 21.17
C GLY A 186 1.03 8.07 20.52
N LEU A 187 2.37 8.04 20.58
CA LEU A 187 3.14 6.93 20.04
C LEU A 187 2.83 5.61 20.81
N PRO A 188 2.84 4.44 20.13
CA PRO A 188 2.68 3.14 20.77
C PRO A 188 3.69 2.90 21.89
N GLU A 189 3.26 2.26 22.97
CA GLU A 189 4.07 2.07 24.19
C GLU A 189 5.31 1.18 23.99
N ASP A 190 5.31 0.30 22.99
CA ASP A 190 6.43 -0.57 22.62
C ASP A 190 7.35 0.04 21.54
N SER A 191 7.15 1.32 21.22
CA SER A 191 7.95 2.04 20.24
C SER A 191 9.44 2.02 20.59
N ARG A 192 10.27 1.69 19.61
CA ARG A 192 11.71 1.50 19.77
C ARG A 192 12.52 1.93 18.56
N THR A 193 13.81 2.15 18.81
CA THR A 193 14.80 2.63 17.85
C THR A 193 16.10 1.86 18.01
N ASP A 194 17.08 2.13 17.16
CA ASP A 194 18.43 1.58 17.25
C ASP A 194 19.11 1.95 18.58
N LYS A 195 18.68 3.05 19.20
CA LYS A 195 19.17 3.54 20.50
C LYS A 195 18.47 2.92 21.70
N GLY A 196 17.33 2.25 21.50
CA GLY A 196 16.52 1.67 22.57
C GLY A 196 15.04 2.03 22.50
N ALA A 197 14.30 1.65 23.55
CA ALA A 197 12.88 1.92 23.71
C ALA A 197 12.63 3.43 23.88
N LEU A 198 11.52 3.93 23.33
CA LEU A 198 11.09 5.32 23.51
C LEU A 198 10.38 5.54 24.84
N PHE A 199 9.82 4.49 25.43
CA PHE A 199 9.06 4.54 26.67
C PHE A 199 9.63 3.58 27.71
N ASN A 200 9.53 3.97 28.98
CA ASN A 200 9.94 3.12 30.09
C ASN A 200 8.84 2.10 30.37
N ASN A 201 9.21 0.84 30.56
CA ASN A 201 8.29 -0.23 31.00
C ASN A 201 7.00 -0.36 30.17
N PHE A 202 7.04 -0.06 28.87
CA PHE A 202 5.85 -0.09 28.00
C PHE A 202 4.73 0.83 28.51
N ASP A 203 5.07 2.02 29.00
CA ASP A 203 4.11 3.03 29.44
C ASP A 203 4.28 4.31 28.60
N ASN A 204 3.33 4.57 27.70
CA ASN A 204 3.39 5.75 26.82
C ASN A 204 3.25 7.09 27.55
N SER A 205 2.90 7.08 28.84
CA SER A 205 2.93 8.26 29.71
C SER A 205 4.29 8.48 30.39
N SER A 206 5.23 7.54 30.23
CA SER A 206 6.59 7.57 30.78
C SER A 206 7.65 7.56 29.67
N PRO A 207 7.88 8.69 28.96
CA PRO A 207 8.93 8.77 27.97
C PRO A 207 10.32 8.52 28.59
N SER A 208 11.16 7.79 27.86
CA SER A 208 12.58 7.63 28.18
C SER A 208 13.39 8.88 27.77
N ASP A 209 14.66 8.95 28.19
CA ASP A 209 15.59 10.01 27.77
C ASP A 209 15.86 10.02 26.24
N ILE A 210 15.55 8.93 25.53
CA ILE A 210 15.68 8.84 24.06
C ILE A 210 14.50 9.54 23.39
N ASN A 211 13.32 9.57 24.02
CA ASN A 211 12.13 10.20 23.47
C ASN A 211 12.17 11.72 23.69
N ASP A 212 12.92 12.39 22.83
CA ASP A 212 13.14 13.84 22.78
C ASP A 212 12.06 14.60 21.97
N GLY A 213 10.95 13.94 21.61
CA GLY A 213 9.90 14.50 20.75
C GLY A 213 10.26 14.59 19.26
N SER A 214 11.41 14.06 18.83
CA SER A 214 11.81 14.05 17.42
C SER A 214 11.28 12.87 16.60
N TYR A 215 10.60 11.92 17.24
CA TYR A 215 9.99 10.76 16.60
C TYR A 215 8.54 11.03 16.20
N SER A 216 8.08 10.44 15.11
CA SER A 216 6.71 10.60 14.63
C SER A 216 6.29 9.45 13.72
N ALA A 217 4.98 9.23 13.62
CA ALA A 217 4.39 8.39 12.57
C ALA A 217 4.09 9.17 11.28
N GLN A 218 4.36 10.47 11.26
CA GLN A 218 4.07 11.42 10.19
C GLN A 218 5.38 12.09 9.73
N LEU A 219 6.21 11.32 9.01
CA LEU A 219 7.57 11.73 8.63
C LEU A 219 7.60 12.70 7.45
N VAL A 220 6.57 12.73 6.62
CA VAL A 220 6.56 13.47 5.35
C VAL A 220 5.37 14.42 5.27
N ASP A 221 5.51 15.47 4.46
CA ASP A 221 4.38 16.30 4.03
C ASP A 221 3.58 15.54 2.96
N THR A 222 2.29 15.29 3.19
CA THR A 222 1.44 14.55 2.24
C THR A 222 1.15 15.33 0.96
N GLY A 223 1.39 16.64 0.92
CA GLY A 223 1.24 17.46 -0.28
C GLY A 223 2.15 17.05 -1.44
N VAL A 224 3.25 16.33 -1.18
CA VAL A 224 4.10 15.78 -2.25
C VAL A 224 3.47 14.55 -2.94
N PHE A 225 2.40 14.00 -2.37
CA PHE A 225 1.66 12.84 -2.89
C PHE A 225 0.35 13.25 -3.58
N ASN A 226 0.17 14.52 -3.98
CA ASN A 226 -1.08 14.96 -4.66
C ASN A 226 -1.50 14.03 -5.81
N GLU A 227 -0.53 13.64 -6.64
CA GLU A 227 -0.62 12.53 -7.60
C GLU A 227 0.77 11.88 -7.68
N TRP A 228 0.84 10.56 -7.75
CA TRP A 228 2.12 9.85 -7.81
C TRP A 228 2.04 8.61 -8.69
N THR A 229 3.19 8.12 -9.15
CA THR A 229 3.29 6.90 -9.96
C THR A 229 4.16 5.85 -9.28
N LYS A 230 5.32 6.23 -8.74
CA LYS A 230 6.23 5.31 -8.08
C LYS A 230 6.66 5.85 -6.73
N VAL A 231 6.59 4.99 -5.72
CA VAL A 231 7.13 5.29 -4.39
C VAL A 231 8.18 4.25 -4.04
N GLU A 232 9.36 4.71 -3.65
CA GLU A 232 10.47 3.86 -3.22
C GLU A 232 10.94 4.29 -1.83
N VAL A 233 11.24 3.32 -0.97
CA VAL A 233 11.71 3.58 0.38
C VAL A 233 12.98 2.80 0.64
N GLU A 234 14.04 3.52 1.00
CA GLU A 234 15.29 2.95 1.49
C GLU A 234 15.25 2.99 3.03
N PHE A 235 15.52 1.86 3.66
CA PHE A 235 15.50 1.70 5.12
C PHE A 235 16.65 0.82 5.58
N SER A 236 16.96 0.84 6.87
CA SER A 236 17.86 -0.14 7.49
C SER A 236 17.15 -0.98 8.53
N ILE A 237 17.63 -2.21 8.67
CA ILE A 237 17.37 -3.10 9.80
C ILE A 237 18.59 -3.11 10.72
N SER A 238 18.31 -3.01 12.01
CA SER A 238 19.26 -3.22 13.11
C SER A 238 18.63 -4.08 14.21
N GLY A 239 19.40 -4.49 15.21
CA GLY A 239 18.86 -5.16 16.41
C GLY A 239 18.92 -6.70 16.38
N LEU A 240 19.24 -7.32 15.24
CA LEU A 240 19.21 -8.78 15.09
C LEU A 240 20.44 -9.54 15.63
N ASP A 241 21.49 -8.83 16.07
CA ASP A 241 22.75 -9.43 16.57
C ASP A 241 22.87 -9.40 18.10
N LYS A 242 21.75 -9.28 18.81
CA LYS A 242 21.73 -9.09 20.27
C LYS A 242 21.56 -10.39 21.04
#